data_AF-A0A6P0YM61-F1
#
_entry.id   AF-A0A6P0YM61-F1
#
_cell.length_a   1.000
_cell.length_b   1.000
_cell.length_c   1.000
_cell.angle_alpha   90.00
_cell.angle_beta   90.00
_cell.angle_gamma   90.00
#
_symmetry.space_group_name_H-M   'P 1'
#
loop_
_entity.id
_entity.type
_entity.pdbx_description
1 polymer ?
#
loop_
_entity_poly.entity_id
_entity_poly.type
_entity_poly.pdbx_seq_one_letter_code
_entity_poly.pdbx_strand_id
1 'polypeptide(L)'
;MFRYAGPIPQSRETAIVMLADSCEAALRSLKDATHKDALQMVKKIMRARWQDNQLVDSGLTRAEMSTIAEIFVQVWEQYNHKRIAYPKAAMNPKQVKTVKSVVSSN
;
A
#
# COMPACT_ATOMS: atom_id res chain seq x y z
N MET A 1 0.26 -26.98 -16.34
CA MET A 1 0.63 -26.26 -15.10
C MET A 1 1.91 -25.50 -15.36
N PHE A 2 1.85 -24.18 -15.52
CA PHE A 2 3.01 -23.35 -15.81
C PHE A 2 3.65 -22.93 -14.47
N ARG A 3 4.73 -23.60 -14.10
CA ARG A 3 5.59 -23.20 -12.97
C ARG A 3 6.84 -22.57 -13.55
N TYR A 4 7.36 -21.53 -12.90
CA TYR A 4 8.69 -21.03 -13.24
C TYR A 4 9.69 -22.19 -13.14
N ALA A 5 10.53 -22.34 -14.16
CA ALA A 5 11.59 -23.34 -14.21
C ALA A 5 12.69 -22.92 -13.23
N GLY A 6 12.49 -23.21 -11.96
CA GLY A 6 13.43 -22.86 -10.91
C GLY A 6 13.15 -23.65 -9.64
N PRO A 7 14.15 -23.85 -8.79
CA PRO A 7 13.93 -24.39 -7.46
C PRO A 7 12.99 -23.45 -6.70
N ILE A 8 12.30 -23.99 -5.69
CA ILE A 8 11.60 -23.14 -4.72
C ILE A 8 12.63 -22.20 -4.04
N PRO A 9 12.20 -21.02 -3.57
CA PRO A 9 13.05 -20.07 -2.87
C PRO A 9 13.96 -20.73 -1.81
N GLN A 10 15.26 -20.55 -1.98
CA GLN A 10 16.30 -21.10 -1.08
C GLN A 10 16.80 -20.06 -0.05
N SER A 11 16.24 -18.84 -0.10
CA SER A 11 16.55 -17.77 0.83
C SER A 11 15.31 -16.98 1.17
N ARG A 12 15.38 -16.23 2.27
CA ARG A 12 14.29 -15.40 2.78
C ARG A 12 13.97 -14.28 1.78
N GLU A 13 15.00 -13.69 1.20
CA GLU A 13 14.91 -12.62 0.21
C GLU A 13 14.17 -13.11 -1.04
N THR A 14 14.58 -14.25 -1.60
CA THR A 14 13.92 -14.80 -2.80
C THR A 14 12.46 -15.15 -2.54
N ALA A 15 12.14 -15.63 -1.34
CA ALA A 15 10.76 -15.92 -0.96
C ALA A 15 9.92 -14.64 -0.82
N ILE A 16 10.47 -13.59 -0.19
CA ILE A 16 9.81 -12.29 -0.10
C ILE A 16 9.57 -11.71 -1.50
N VAL A 17 10.55 -11.79 -2.41
CA VAL A 17 10.40 -11.31 -3.80
C VAL A 17 9.28 -12.07 -4.53
N MET A 18 9.25 -13.40 -4.41
CA MET A 18 8.17 -14.22 -4.99
C MET A 18 6.79 -13.82 -4.47
N LEU A 19 6.67 -13.62 -3.15
CA LEU A 19 5.41 -13.22 -2.52
C LEU A 19 5.02 -11.81 -2.96
N ALA A 20 5.96 -10.88 -3.03
CA ALA A 20 5.74 -9.50 -3.43
C ALA A 20 5.20 -9.42 -4.86
N ASP A 21 5.82 -10.12 -5.82
CA ASP A 21 5.37 -10.16 -7.22
C ASP A 21 3.93 -10.69 -7.35
N SER A 22 3.63 -11.82 -6.70
CA SER A 22 2.28 -12.40 -6.71
C SER A 22 1.25 -11.48 -6.07
N CYS A 23 1.62 -10.78 -4.98
CA CYS A 23 0.72 -9.88 -4.28
C CYS A 23 0.52 -8.56 -5.05
N GLU A 24 1.56 -8.00 -5.64
CA GLU A 24 1.48 -6.78 -6.46
C GLU A 24 0.53 -6.99 -7.62
N ALA A 25 0.69 -8.08 -8.38
CA ALA A 25 -0.17 -8.37 -9.52
C ALA A 25 -1.65 -8.48 -9.12
N ALA A 26 -1.93 -9.12 -7.97
CA ALA A 26 -3.30 -9.25 -7.46
C ALA A 26 -3.85 -7.92 -6.95
N LEU A 27 -3.08 -7.18 -6.15
CA LEU A 27 -3.49 -5.89 -5.59
C LEU A 27 -3.67 -4.83 -6.68
N ARG A 28 -2.86 -4.85 -7.73
CA ARG A 28 -2.98 -3.97 -8.91
C ARG A 28 -4.30 -4.16 -9.65
N SER A 29 -4.90 -5.35 -9.57
CA SER A 29 -6.19 -5.64 -10.19
C SER A 29 -7.40 -5.16 -9.37
N LEU A 30 -7.19 -4.79 -8.10
CA LEU A 30 -8.25 -4.30 -7.22
C LEU A 30 -8.50 -2.81 -7.48
N LYS A 31 -9.75 -2.45 -7.79
CA LYS A 31 -10.22 -1.05 -7.89
C LYS A 31 -10.94 -0.67 -6.60
N ASP A 32 -10.65 0.51 -6.06
CA ASP A 32 -11.31 1.08 -4.89
C ASP A 32 -11.38 0.13 -3.67
N ALA A 33 -10.34 -0.69 -3.48
CA ALA A 33 -10.29 -1.65 -2.39
C ALA A 33 -9.92 -0.99 -1.06
N THR A 34 -10.54 -1.48 0.02
CA THR A 34 -10.16 -1.07 1.38
C THR A 34 -8.90 -1.80 1.84
N HIS A 35 -8.26 -1.29 2.89
CA HIS A 35 -7.18 -1.97 3.60
C HIS A 35 -7.50 -3.44 3.88
N LYS A 36 -8.71 -3.69 4.40
CA LYS A 36 -9.16 -5.02 4.78
C LYS A 36 -9.27 -5.96 3.58
N ASP A 37 -9.78 -5.47 2.45
CA ASP A 37 -9.91 -6.26 1.22
C ASP A 37 -8.53 -6.65 0.67
N ALA A 38 -7.61 -5.68 0.63
CA ALA A 38 -6.23 -5.89 0.23
C ALA A 38 -5.53 -6.91 1.14
N LEU A 39 -5.67 -6.78 2.46
CA LEU A 39 -5.07 -7.68 3.43
C LEU A 39 -5.62 -9.11 3.32
N GLN A 40 -6.93 -9.26 3.09
CA GLN A 40 -7.53 -10.57 2.85
C GLN A 40 -7.01 -11.21 1.57
N MET A 41 -6.85 -10.43 0.49
CA MET A 41 -6.28 -10.90 -0.77
C MET A 41 -4.84 -11.40 -0.59
N VAL A 42 -3.99 -10.58 0.05
CA VAL A 42 -2.58 -10.92 0.32
C VAL A 42 -2.48 -12.19 1.18
N LYS A 43 -3.24 -12.26 2.29
CA LYS A 43 -3.27 -13.45 3.16
C LYS A 43 -3.71 -14.71 2.41
N LYS A 44 -4.65 -14.60 1.47
CA LYS A 44 -5.09 -15.73 0.62
C LYS A 44 -3.96 -16.22 -0.29
N ILE A 45 -3.26 -15.33 -0.98
CA ILE A 45 -2.14 -15.67 -1.88
C ILE A 45 -1.00 -16.31 -1.11
N MET A 46 -0.59 -15.69 0.00
CA MET A 46 0.46 -16.19 0.87
C MET A 46 0.13 -17.57 1.45
N ARG A 47 -1.13 -17.80 1.85
CA ARG A 47 -1.58 -19.10 2.32
C ARG A 47 -1.52 -20.17 1.23
N ALA A 48 -1.88 -19.83 0.00
CA ALA A 48 -1.77 -20.76 -1.12
C ALA A 48 -0.30 -21.17 -1.36
N ARG A 49 0.64 -20.21 -1.36
CA ARG A 49 2.08 -20.51 -1.49
C ARG A 49 2.61 -21.38 -0.36
N TRP A 50 2.14 -21.14 0.86
CA TRP A 50 2.48 -21.97 2.01
C TRP A 50 1.97 -23.41 1.87
N GLN A 51 0.70 -23.57 1.48
CA GLN A 51 0.08 -24.89 1.28
C GLN A 51 0.71 -25.67 0.11
N ASP A 52 1.21 -24.97 -0.90
CA ASP A 52 1.92 -25.53 -2.05
C ASP A 52 3.39 -25.86 -1.75
N ASN A 53 3.82 -25.79 -0.48
CA ASN A 53 5.19 -25.98 -0.02
C ASN A 53 6.23 -25.13 -0.79
N GLN A 54 5.85 -23.96 -1.30
CA GLN A 54 6.75 -23.10 -2.08
C GLN A 54 7.78 -22.37 -1.20
N LEU A 55 7.62 -22.40 0.12
CA LEU A 55 8.42 -21.60 1.06
C LEU A 55 9.28 -22.47 1.99
N VAL A 56 9.23 -23.81 1.85
CA VAL A 56 9.83 -24.76 2.81
C VAL A 56 11.36 -24.59 2.93
N ASP A 57 12.04 -24.29 1.83
CA ASP A 57 13.51 -24.12 1.81
C ASP A 57 13.96 -22.67 2.02
N SER A 58 13.03 -21.74 2.21
CA SER A 58 13.36 -20.31 2.26
C SER A 58 13.85 -19.83 3.61
N GLY A 59 13.61 -20.59 4.68
CA GLY A 59 13.83 -20.15 6.06
C GLY A 59 12.82 -19.12 6.57
N LEU A 60 11.72 -18.87 5.85
CA LEU A 60 10.58 -18.10 6.37
C LEU A 60 9.71 -18.96 7.29
N THR A 61 9.24 -18.35 8.36
CA THR A 61 8.33 -18.97 9.32
C THR A 61 6.90 -18.50 9.10
N ARG A 62 5.94 -19.30 9.57
CA ARG A 62 4.52 -18.94 9.49
C ARG A 62 4.17 -17.69 10.30
N ALA A 63 4.93 -17.40 11.37
CA ALA A 63 4.76 -16.20 12.17
C ALA A 63 5.08 -14.93 11.36
N GLU A 64 6.16 -14.96 10.57
CA GLU A 64 6.61 -13.84 9.75
C GLU A 64 5.66 -13.52 8.60
N MET A 65 4.90 -14.50 8.11
CA MET A 65 3.91 -14.31 7.05
C MET A 65 2.86 -13.26 7.39
N SER A 66 2.47 -13.15 8.66
CA SER A 66 1.50 -12.13 9.07
C SER A 66 2.12 -10.73 8.97
N THR A 67 3.35 -10.57 9.47
CA THR A 67 4.09 -9.30 9.39
C THR A 67 4.34 -8.87 7.95
N ILE A 68 4.77 -9.81 7.08
CA ILE A 68 5.01 -9.54 5.66
C ILE A 68 3.71 -9.10 4.97
N ALA A 69 2.56 -9.73 5.30
CA ALA A 69 1.27 -9.35 4.73
C ALA A 69 0.89 -7.90 5.04
N GLU A 70 1.03 -7.50 6.31
CA GLU A 70 0.73 -6.13 6.74
C GLU A 70 1.65 -5.11 6.04
N ILE A 71 2.95 -5.41 5.92
CA ILE A 71 3.91 -4.55 5.22
C ILE A 71 3.54 -4.38 3.74
N PHE A 72 3.17 -5.46 3.05
CA PHE A 72 2.78 -5.39 1.64
C PHE A 72 1.56 -4.51 1.42
N VAL A 73 0.55 -4.62 2.28
CA VAL A 73 -0.65 -3.78 2.22
C VAL A 73 -0.30 -2.32 2.49
N GLN A 74 0.51 -2.05 3.52
CA GLN A 74 0.95 -0.70 3.84
C GLN A 74 1.67 -0.03 2.67
N VAL A 75 2.59 -0.75 2.01
CA VAL A 75 3.30 -0.25 0.83
C VAL A 75 2.31 0.00 -0.31
N TRP A 76 1.41 -0.94 -0.59
CA TRP A 76 0.39 -0.78 -1.63
C TRP A 76 -0.53 0.44 -1.38
N GLU A 77 -0.96 0.68 -0.15
CA GLU A 77 -1.80 1.84 0.21
C GLU A 77 -1.11 3.17 -0.08
N GLN A 78 0.20 3.25 0.15
CA GLN A 78 0.98 4.46 -0.16
C GLN A 78 0.97 4.78 -1.66
N TYR A 79 1.03 3.75 -2.51
CA TYR A 79 0.96 3.91 -3.97
C TYR A 79 -0.47 4.16 -4.45
N ASN A 80 -1.47 3.50 -3.86
CA ASN A 80 -2.86 3.54 -4.32
C ASN A 80 -3.61 4.81 -3.87
N HIS A 81 -3.32 5.35 -2.68
CA HIS A 81 -4.08 6.47 -2.09
C HIS A 81 -3.39 7.84 -2.14
N LYS A 82 -2.23 7.97 -2.81
CA LYS A 82 -1.56 9.27 -2.97
C LYS A 82 -1.03 9.51 -4.39
N ARG A 83 -1.90 10.11 -5.22
CA ARG A 83 -1.50 11.38 -5.84
C ARG A 83 -1.90 12.47 -4.85
N ILE A 84 -0.90 13.11 -4.22
CA ILE A 84 -1.13 14.28 -3.38
C ILE A 84 -1.83 15.33 -4.25
N ALA A 85 -3.12 15.58 -4.00
CA ALA A 85 -3.78 16.75 -4.55
C ALA A 85 -3.15 17.97 -3.89
N TYR A 86 -2.53 18.86 -4.67
CA TYR A 86 -2.07 20.14 -4.15
C TYR A 86 -3.24 20.87 -3.47
N PRO A 87 -3.10 21.32 -2.22
CA PRO A 87 -4.15 22.06 -1.56
C PRO A 87 -4.43 23.36 -2.34
N LYS A 88 -5.61 23.46 -2.98
CA LYS A 88 -6.12 24.68 -3.62
C LYS A 88 -6.55 25.71 -2.56
N ALA A 89 -5.65 26.10 -1.66
CA ALA A 89 -5.93 27.05 -0.59
C ALA A 89 -4.76 28.01 -0.37
N ALA A 90 -4.23 28.58 -1.46
CA ALA A 90 -3.42 29.78 -1.40
C ALA A 90 -3.77 30.63 -2.61
N MET A 91 -4.79 31.49 -2.47
CA MET A 91 -4.97 32.81 -3.11
C MET A 91 -6.42 33.24 -2.88
N ASN A 92 -6.72 33.73 -1.67
CA ASN A 92 -7.79 34.71 -1.51
C ASN A 92 -7.36 35.71 -0.42
N PRO A 93 -6.73 36.85 -0.79
CA PRO A 93 -6.38 37.86 0.18
C PRO A 93 -7.67 38.47 0.74
N LYS A 94 -7.91 38.20 2.02
CA LYS A 94 -9.02 38.77 2.80
C LYS A 94 -8.98 40.30 2.68
N GLN A 95 -10.12 40.87 2.33
CA GLN A 95 -10.41 42.30 2.42
C GLN A 95 -10.03 42.83 3.82
N VAL A 96 -9.02 43.69 3.88
CA VAL A 96 -8.69 44.46 5.08
C VAL A 96 -9.79 45.49 5.27
N LYS A 97 -10.58 45.33 6.34
CA LYS A 97 -11.52 46.36 6.81
C LYS A 97 -10.71 47.49 7.45
N THR A 98 -10.58 48.63 6.77
CA THR A 98 -10.09 49.85 7.40
C THR A 98 -11.22 50.47 8.22
N VAL A 99 -10.96 50.63 9.52
CA VAL A 99 -11.82 51.24 10.52
C VAL A 99 -11.87 52.77 10.31
N LYS A 100 -13.07 53.32 10.47
CA LYS A 100 -13.48 54.73 10.33
C LYS A 100 -12.54 55.74 11.02
N SER A 101 -12.17 56.80 10.32
CA SER A 101 -11.91 58.10 10.94
C SER A 101 -13.13 59.01 10.75
N VAL A 102 -13.78 59.30 11.87
CA VAL A 102 -14.55 60.53 12.11
C VAL A 102 -13.56 61.69 11.91
N VAL A 103 -13.88 62.76 11.19
CA VAL A 103 -14.48 63.98 11.72
C VAL A 103 -14.99 64.82 10.53
N SER A 104 -16.29 65.13 10.58
CA SER A 104 -16.91 66.27 9.91
C SER A 104 -16.80 67.47 10.85
N SER A 105 -16.41 68.64 10.33
CA SER A 105 -16.66 69.94 10.96
C SER A 105 -16.66 71.02 9.88
N ASN A 106 -17.86 71.58 9.71
CA ASN A 106 -18.26 72.90 9.19
C ASN A 106 -17.87 73.32 7.76
#